data_AF-A0A7K5Z0I4-F1
#
_entry.id   AF-A0A7K5Z0I4-F1
#
_cell.length_a   1.000
_cell.length_b   1.000
_cell.length_c   1.000
_cell.angle_alpha   90.00
_cell.angle_beta   90.00
_cell.angle_gamma   90.00
#
_symmetry.space_group_name_H-M   'P 1'
#
loop_
_entity.id
_entity.type
_entity.pdbx_description
1 polymer ?
#
loop_
_entity_poly.entity_id
_entity_poly.type
_entity_poly.pdbx_seq_one_letter_code
_entity_poly.pdbx_strand_id
1 'polypeptide(L)'
;LLQELKNKDEEYVQAIKKQSDDIYLLLERMEEQIRLLLKTYRHKLLQVEKVFELERRELLDTNKKKWEEAIQALNAQELEHLHARMRKVEEFENQLNQLWVQGEEEYSSMKIQLETDVQNLEKQLQQAKAMYLLNQEKLDYNLQVLKKQDEENTIIRSQQKRKINRLHSLLNNLRTKLAKQEKQFREENQSLAADCERITGQCKELQRRMRHFAVSDAEKFAEVWLMNEEEAKGLMRKALDADRIIHTQQLGLHWEEPQYWFLTHVGPLGCHKEKRTATKLAAEVLTVGSGEGGKETTVKVGDGVPPLRNFSKKTAKRILELLSDESGFLLESKLLRLLQELGRNERTLLKLDSIFGALEIDSEDELYQLLDFFLKYQAQEEAGSQVGQPGIRERGSPGGGDVTDAAEDREDGGSGTQRDELKSPGSSPGSHPSASIHADDVLKILKAFVRDFDKLREKDPTHTRPVKEVLPVRDSSKDGEYWESLAQVIPEPTLKLWDALAVALQEYYEVLGRRATLLTEVAVLQQQNAELCLLLEEYISSGVSAASSSLHPGDTPVPPRAPR
;
A
#
# COMPACT_ATOMS: atom_id res chain seq x y z
N LEU A 1 -101.06 -127.82 -206.66
CA LEU A 1 -100.24 -126.58 -206.72
C LEU A 1 -100.71 -125.50 -205.75
N LEU A 2 -101.85 -124.81 -205.91
CA LEU A 2 -102.20 -123.68 -205.03
C LEU A 2 -102.52 -124.04 -203.56
N GLN A 3 -102.74 -125.32 -203.23
CA GLN A 3 -103.11 -125.76 -201.88
C GLN A 3 -101.91 -126.12 -200.98
N GLU A 4 -100.78 -126.57 -201.53
CA GLU A 4 -99.66 -127.10 -200.73
C GLU A 4 -98.81 -126.00 -200.06
N LEU A 5 -98.82 -124.78 -200.58
CA LEU A 5 -97.96 -123.71 -200.09
C LEU A 5 -98.33 -123.27 -198.65
N LYS A 6 -99.62 -123.30 -198.30
CA LYS A 6 -100.12 -122.77 -197.01
C LYS A 6 -99.67 -123.56 -195.78
N ASN A 7 -99.53 -124.88 -195.88
CA ASN A 7 -99.22 -125.70 -194.69
C ASN A 7 -97.78 -125.47 -194.18
N LYS A 8 -96.85 -125.07 -195.06
CA LYS A 8 -95.44 -124.84 -194.69
C LYS A 8 -95.22 -123.56 -193.88
N ASP A 9 -96.01 -122.53 -194.14
CA ASP A 9 -95.94 -121.27 -193.39
C ASP A 9 -96.41 -121.45 -191.94
N GLU A 10 -97.42 -122.30 -191.69
CA GLU A 10 -97.92 -122.55 -190.34
C GLU A 10 -96.91 -123.28 -189.44
N GLU A 11 -96.15 -124.25 -189.98
CA GLU A 11 -95.07 -124.94 -189.26
C GLU A 11 -93.97 -123.97 -188.81
N TYR A 12 -93.58 -123.02 -189.68
CA TYR A 12 -92.50 -122.08 -189.43
C TYR A 12 -92.85 -121.08 -188.30
N VAL A 13 -94.10 -120.62 -188.25
CA VAL A 13 -94.60 -119.71 -187.20
C VAL A 13 -94.59 -120.36 -185.81
N GLN A 14 -94.80 -121.68 -185.69
CA GLN A 14 -94.75 -122.37 -184.40
C GLN A 14 -93.31 -122.49 -183.85
N ALA A 15 -92.32 -122.72 -184.73
CA ALA A 15 -90.91 -122.79 -184.32
C ALA A 15 -90.41 -121.44 -183.76
N ILE A 16 -90.78 -120.33 -184.41
CA ILE A 16 -90.44 -118.97 -183.98
C ILE A 16 -90.98 -118.68 -182.56
N LYS A 17 -92.21 -119.12 -182.24
CA LYS A 17 -92.80 -118.93 -180.90
C LYS A 17 -92.01 -119.64 -179.80
N LYS A 18 -91.66 -120.92 -179.98
CA LYS A 18 -90.83 -121.66 -179.01
C LYS A 18 -89.49 -120.97 -178.75
N GLN A 19 -88.83 -120.51 -179.81
CA GLN A 19 -87.53 -119.85 -179.68
C GLN A 19 -87.64 -118.49 -178.97
N SER A 20 -88.77 -117.79 -179.12
CA SER A 20 -89.13 -116.61 -178.32
C SER A 20 -89.25 -116.96 -176.84
N ASP A 21 -90.01 -118.00 -176.50
CA ASP A 21 -90.31 -118.38 -175.11
C ASP A 21 -89.04 -118.78 -174.33
N ASP A 22 -88.12 -119.52 -174.96
CA ASP A 22 -86.81 -119.87 -174.35
C ASP A 22 -85.93 -118.64 -174.09
N ILE A 23 -85.99 -117.62 -174.97
CA ILE A 23 -85.26 -116.35 -174.78
C ILE A 23 -85.86 -115.55 -173.61
N TYR A 24 -87.19 -115.51 -173.47
CA TYR A 24 -87.84 -114.88 -172.31
C TYR A 24 -87.42 -115.54 -171.00
N LEU A 25 -87.38 -116.88 -170.92
CA LEU A 25 -86.96 -117.60 -169.70
C LEU A 25 -85.49 -117.34 -169.33
N LEU A 26 -84.60 -117.21 -170.33
CA LEU A 26 -83.20 -116.86 -170.08
C LEU A 26 -83.06 -115.42 -169.56
N LEU A 27 -83.81 -114.48 -170.15
CA LEU A 27 -83.85 -113.09 -169.69
C LEU A 27 -84.35 -112.98 -168.24
N GLU A 28 -85.43 -113.68 -167.87
CA GLU A 28 -85.91 -113.71 -166.47
C GLU A 28 -84.83 -114.21 -165.50
N ARG A 29 -84.12 -115.31 -165.84
CA ARG A 29 -83.03 -115.82 -164.99
C ARG A 29 -81.85 -114.85 -164.88
N MET A 30 -81.48 -114.17 -165.97
CA MET A 30 -80.41 -113.18 -165.95
C MET A 30 -80.80 -111.94 -165.15
N GLU A 31 -82.03 -111.44 -165.31
CA GLU A 31 -82.57 -110.37 -164.46
C GLU A 31 -82.56 -110.75 -162.98
N GLU A 32 -82.95 -111.97 -162.64
CA GLU A 32 -83.01 -112.40 -161.24
C GLU A 32 -81.61 -112.55 -160.61
N GLN A 33 -80.61 -113.03 -161.38
CA GLN A 33 -79.21 -112.98 -160.95
C GLN A 33 -78.70 -111.54 -160.78
N ILE A 34 -79.04 -110.63 -161.69
CA ILE A 34 -78.68 -109.21 -161.60
C ILE A 34 -79.34 -108.55 -160.37
N ARG A 35 -80.62 -108.84 -160.10
CA ARG A 35 -81.33 -108.40 -158.88
C ARG A 35 -80.64 -108.91 -157.62
N LEU A 36 -80.29 -110.20 -157.57
CA LEU A 36 -79.61 -110.81 -156.41
C LEU A 36 -78.23 -110.18 -156.17
N LEU A 37 -77.46 -109.97 -157.24
CA LEU A 37 -76.14 -109.33 -157.19
C LEU A 37 -76.23 -107.87 -156.72
N LEU A 38 -77.15 -107.08 -157.30
CA LEU A 38 -77.42 -105.71 -156.85
C LEU A 38 -77.85 -105.64 -155.38
N LYS A 39 -78.68 -106.59 -154.93
CA LYS A 39 -79.11 -106.68 -153.53
C LYS A 39 -77.94 -106.98 -152.58
N THR A 40 -77.02 -107.87 -152.96
CA THR A 40 -75.82 -108.15 -152.15
C THR A 40 -74.82 -106.99 -152.16
N TYR A 41 -74.61 -106.30 -153.28
CA TYR A 41 -73.76 -105.10 -153.32
C TYR A 41 -74.34 -103.96 -152.47
N ARG A 42 -75.64 -103.68 -152.55
CA ARG A 42 -76.30 -102.69 -151.68
C ARG A 42 -76.14 -103.05 -150.20
N HIS A 43 -76.26 -104.32 -149.83
CA HIS A 43 -76.07 -104.76 -148.45
C HIS A 43 -74.62 -104.58 -147.98
N LYS A 44 -73.63 -104.91 -148.81
CA LYS A 44 -72.21 -104.67 -148.49
C LYS A 44 -71.89 -103.18 -148.37
N LEU A 45 -72.42 -102.34 -149.25
CA LEU A 45 -72.25 -100.88 -149.17
C LEU A 45 -72.79 -100.34 -147.84
N LEU A 46 -74.03 -100.73 -147.47
CA LEU A 46 -74.65 -100.37 -146.19
C LEU A 46 -73.87 -100.88 -144.96
N GLN A 47 -73.19 -102.03 -145.05
CA GLN A 47 -72.32 -102.49 -143.97
C GLN A 47 -71.06 -101.63 -143.85
N VAL A 48 -70.41 -101.31 -144.99
CA VAL A 48 -69.22 -100.45 -145.05
C VAL A 48 -69.54 -99.04 -144.55
N GLU A 49 -70.67 -98.45 -144.97
CA GLU A 49 -71.17 -97.16 -144.48
C GLU A 49 -71.36 -97.20 -142.95
N LYS A 50 -72.01 -98.24 -142.41
CA LYS A 50 -72.18 -98.40 -140.95
C LYS A 50 -70.86 -98.51 -140.20
N VAL A 51 -69.86 -99.20 -140.75
CA VAL A 51 -68.53 -99.31 -140.15
C VAL A 51 -67.81 -97.94 -140.17
N PHE A 52 -67.80 -97.24 -141.30
CA PHE A 52 -67.24 -95.88 -141.37
C PHE A 52 -67.96 -94.89 -140.45
N GLU A 53 -69.28 -94.99 -140.29
CA GLU A 53 -70.00 -94.16 -139.33
C GLU A 53 -69.64 -94.48 -137.87
N LEU A 54 -69.36 -95.75 -137.55
CA LEU A 54 -68.90 -96.18 -136.22
C LEU A 54 -67.48 -95.66 -135.96
N GLU A 55 -66.53 -95.90 -136.87
CA GLU A 55 -65.16 -95.38 -136.79
C GLU A 55 -65.14 -93.85 -136.65
N ARG A 56 -65.98 -93.14 -137.42
CA ARG A 56 -66.11 -91.69 -137.32
C ARG A 56 -66.67 -91.25 -135.96
N ARG A 57 -67.65 -91.98 -135.40
CA ARG A 57 -68.19 -91.70 -134.06
C ARG A 57 -67.13 -91.93 -132.99
N GLU A 58 -66.42 -93.05 -133.02
CA GLU A 58 -65.34 -93.37 -132.09
C GLU A 58 -64.18 -92.36 -132.17
N LEU A 59 -63.81 -91.91 -133.38
CA LEU A 59 -62.80 -90.85 -133.57
C LEU A 59 -63.27 -89.50 -133.02
N LEU A 60 -64.54 -89.14 -133.20
CA LEU A 60 -65.10 -87.92 -132.61
C LEU A 60 -65.18 -88.01 -131.08
N ASP A 61 -65.61 -89.15 -130.53
CA ASP A 61 -65.68 -89.36 -129.08
C ASP A 61 -64.29 -89.38 -128.42
N THR A 62 -63.29 -90.00 -129.06
CA THR A 62 -61.90 -89.98 -128.55
C THR A 62 -61.25 -88.61 -128.67
N ASN A 63 -61.50 -87.85 -129.73
CA ASN A 63 -61.05 -86.46 -129.82
C ASN A 63 -61.75 -85.54 -128.82
N LYS A 64 -63.06 -85.74 -128.60
CA LYS A 64 -63.83 -85.02 -127.58
C LYS A 64 -63.29 -85.30 -126.17
N LYS A 65 -63.05 -86.56 -125.82
CA LYS A 65 -62.44 -86.94 -124.53
C LYS A 65 -61.08 -86.29 -124.32
N LYS A 66 -60.17 -86.35 -125.31
CA LYS A 66 -58.86 -85.66 -125.24
C LYS A 66 -58.98 -84.15 -125.03
N TRP A 67 -59.97 -83.52 -125.65
CA TRP A 67 -60.23 -82.09 -125.48
C TRP A 67 -60.82 -81.76 -124.10
N GLU A 68 -61.75 -82.58 -123.61
CA GLU A 68 -62.31 -82.48 -122.25
C GLU A 68 -61.23 -82.70 -121.18
N GLU A 69 -60.36 -83.70 -121.35
CA GLU A 69 -59.20 -83.98 -120.48
C GLU A 69 -58.20 -82.81 -120.49
N ALA A 70 -57.86 -82.26 -121.67
CA ALA A 70 -56.96 -81.11 -121.79
C ALA A 70 -57.54 -79.85 -121.14
N ILE A 71 -58.84 -79.62 -121.24
CA ILE A 71 -59.53 -78.50 -120.56
C ILE A 71 -59.61 -78.73 -119.05
N GLN A 72 -59.87 -79.95 -118.60
CA GLN A 72 -59.84 -80.27 -117.16
C GLN A 72 -58.44 -80.06 -116.58
N ALA A 73 -57.38 -80.46 -117.29
CA ALA A 73 -56.00 -80.22 -116.90
C ALA A 73 -55.65 -78.72 -116.87
N LEU A 74 -56.06 -77.95 -117.89
CA LEU A 74 -55.89 -76.50 -117.92
C LEU A 74 -56.60 -75.83 -116.75
N ASN A 75 -57.89 -76.13 -116.55
CA ASN A 75 -58.70 -75.58 -115.46
C ASN A 75 -58.12 -75.94 -114.07
N ALA A 76 -57.61 -77.16 -113.90
CA ALA A 76 -56.95 -77.58 -112.66
C ALA A 76 -55.65 -76.79 -112.43
N GLN A 77 -54.83 -76.61 -113.46
CA GLN A 77 -53.60 -75.83 -113.38
C GLN A 77 -53.89 -74.34 -113.12
N GLU A 78 -54.89 -73.75 -113.77
CA GLU A 78 -55.35 -72.39 -113.51
C GLU A 78 -55.85 -72.23 -112.07
N LEU A 79 -56.63 -73.18 -111.55
CA LEU A 79 -57.11 -73.20 -110.18
C LEU A 79 -55.95 -73.33 -109.17
N GLU A 80 -54.94 -74.16 -109.45
CA GLU A 80 -53.72 -74.25 -108.63
C GLU A 80 -52.92 -72.94 -108.63
N HIS A 81 -52.76 -72.29 -109.78
CA HIS A 81 -52.12 -70.98 -109.88
C HIS A 81 -52.90 -69.89 -109.12
N LEU A 82 -54.24 -69.92 -109.15
CA LEU A 82 -55.08 -69.01 -108.38
C LEU A 82 -54.96 -69.28 -106.87
N HIS A 83 -55.03 -70.53 -106.42
CA HIS A 83 -54.81 -70.89 -105.01
C HIS A 83 -53.40 -70.52 -104.53
N ALA A 84 -52.37 -70.69 -105.36
CA ALA A 84 -51.00 -70.29 -105.03
C ALA A 84 -50.83 -68.76 -104.94
N ARG A 85 -51.58 -67.97 -105.72
CA ARG A 85 -51.66 -66.52 -105.56
C ARG A 85 -52.42 -66.12 -104.30
N MET A 86 -53.55 -66.76 -104.03
CA MET A 86 -54.37 -66.50 -102.84
C MET A 86 -53.58 -66.74 -101.55
N ARG A 87 -52.88 -67.88 -101.43
CA ARG A 87 -51.98 -68.15 -100.29
C ARG A 87 -50.90 -67.07 -100.10
N LYS A 88 -50.32 -66.54 -101.17
CA LYS A 88 -49.34 -65.44 -101.07
C LYS A 88 -49.97 -64.13 -100.60
N VAL A 89 -51.21 -63.85 -101.00
CA VAL A 89 -51.97 -62.69 -100.48
C VAL A 89 -52.26 -62.89 -98.99
N GLU A 90 -52.75 -64.08 -98.59
CA GLU A 90 -52.94 -64.43 -97.18
C GLU A 90 -51.63 -64.33 -96.36
N GLU A 91 -50.49 -64.80 -96.91
CA GLU A 91 -49.16 -64.65 -96.29
C GLU A 91 -48.78 -63.17 -96.10
N PHE A 92 -49.00 -62.32 -97.10
CA PHE A 92 -48.72 -60.88 -97.00
C PHE A 92 -49.69 -60.15 -96.08
N GLU A 93 -50.98 -60.51 -96.07
CA GLU A 93 -51.97 -59.97 -95.11
C GLU A 93 -51.60 -60.35 -93.67
N ASN A 94 -51.18 -61.59 -93.43
CA ASN A 94 -50.69 -62.03 -92.12
C ASN A 94 -49.42 -61.29 -91.69
N GLN A 95 -48.46 -61.07 -92.59
CA GLN A 95 -47.26 -60.27 -92.32
C GLN A 95 -47.60 -58.80 -92.03
N LEU A 96 -48.51 -58.21 -92.81
CA LEU A 96 -48.98 -56.84 -92.60
C LEU A 96 -49.64 -56.72 -91.21
N ASN A 97 -50.54 -57.64 -90.86
CA ASN A 97 -51.22 -57.67 -89.57
C ASN A 97 -50.23 -57.85 -88.40
N GLN A 98 -49.19 -58.67 -88.54
CA GLN A 98 -48.14 -58.80 -87.53
C GLN A 98 -47.37 -57.48 -87.32
N LEU A 99 -47.00 -56.79 -88.40
CA LEU A 99 -46.34 -55.49 -88.31
C LEU A 99 -47.24 -54.40 -87.71
N TRP A 100 -48.55 -54.41 -88.01
CA TRP A 100 -49.53 -53.52 -87.38
C TRP A 100 -49.61 -53.75 -85.87
N VAL A 101 -49.76 -55.00 -85.43
CA VAL A 101 -49.82 -55.34 -84.00
C VAL A 101 -48.52 -54.97 -83.28
N GLN A 102 -47.36 -55.29 -83.87
CA GLN A 102 -46.05 -54.88 -83.31
C GLN A 102 -45.93 -53.36 -83.17
N GLY A 103 -46.32 -52.60 -84.21
CA GLY A 103 -46.31 -51.13 -84.15
C GLY A 103 -47.27 -50.56 -83.09
N GLU A 104 -48.44 -51.17 -82.90
CA GLU A 104 -49.40 -50.78 -81.86
C GLU A 104 -48.91 -51.15 -80.45
N GLU A 105 -48.26 -52.29 -80.28
CA GLU A 105 -47.62 -52.72 -79.03
C GLU A 105 -46.43 -51.83 -78.65
N GLU A 106 -45.55 -51.52 -79.61
CA GLU A 106 -44.42 -50.59 -79.43
C GLU A 106 -44.92 -49.18 -79.07
N TYR A 107 -45.91 -48.67 -79.80
CA TYR A 107 -46.55 -47.39 -79.50
C TYR A 107 -47.19 -47.38 -78.10
N SER A 108 -47.93 -48.44 -77.74
CA SER A 108 -48.57 -48.56 -76.43
C SER A 108 -47.56 -48.64 -75.30
N SER A 109 -46.46 -49.38 -75.48
CA SER A 109 -45.34 -49.48 -74.53
C SER A 109 -44.68 -48.11 -74.32
N MET A 110 -44.33 -47.42 -75.42
CA MET A 110 -43.73 -46.08 -75.38
C MET A 110 -44.68 -45.06 -74.72
N LYS A 111 -45.98 -45.12 -75.03
CA LYS A 111 -47.00 -44.27 -74.43
C LYS A 111 -47.09 -44.50 -72.91
N ILE A 112 -47.16 -45.76 -72.46
CA ILE A 112 -47.21 -46.10 -71.03
C ILE A 112 -45.94 -45.60 -70.31
N GLN A 113 -44.76 -45.75 -70.91
CA GLN A 113 -43.50 -45.23 -70.36
C GLN A 113 -43.54 -43.70 -70.19
N LEU A 114 -43.91 -42.96 -71.24
CA LEU A 114 -44.01 -41.50 -71.21
C LEU A 114 -45.09 -41.01 -70.22
N GLU A 115 -46.25 -41.66 -70.16
CA GLU A 115 -47.29 -41.34 -69.17
C GLU A 115 -46.81 -41.61 -67.72
N THR A 116 -46.04 -42.67 -67.50
CA THR A 116 -45.42 -42.98 -66.20
C THR A 116 -44.37 -41.92 -65.81
N ASP A 117 -43.52 -41.50 -66.75
CA ASP A 117 -42.50 -40.47 -66.51
C ASP A 117 -43.12 -39.10 -66.22
N VAL A 118 -44.18 -38.72 -66.94
CA VAL A 118 -44.96 -37.51 -66.63
C VAL A 118 -45.53 -37.57 -65.22
N GLN A 119 -46.16 -38.68 -64.82
CA GLN A 119 -46.68 -38.85 -63.46
C GLN A 119 -45.58 -38.77 -62.38
N ASN A 120 -44.40 -39.35 -62.65
CA ASN A 120 -43.25 -39.29 -61.76
C ASN A 120 -42.74 -37.84 -61.61
N LEU A 121 -42.62 -37.09 -62.71
CA LEU A 121 -42.19 -35.70 -62.70
C LEU A 121 -43.22 -34.79 -62.01
N GLU A 122 -44.52 -34.99 -62.23
CA GLU A 122 -45.58 -34.28 -61.52
C GLU A 122 -45.53 -34.52 -60.01
N LYS A 123 -45.32 -35.79 -59.59
CA LYS A 123 -45.16 -36.15 -58.18
C LYS A 123 -43.92 -35.49 -57.56
N GLN A 124 -42.78 -35.49 -58.24
CA GLN A 124 -41.57 -34.80 -57.79
C GLN A 124 -41.79 -33.28 -57.68
N LEU A 125 -42.48 -32.68 -58.66
CA LEU A 125 -42.81 -31.25 -58.64
C LEU A 125 -43.75 -30.89 -57.47
N GLN A 126 -44.75 -31.73 -57.17
CA GLN A 126 -45.63 -31.54 -56.01
C GLN A 126 -44.86 -31.68 -54.69
N GLN A 127 -43.97 -32.67 -54.57
CA GLN A 127 -43.09 -32.83 -53.40
C GLN A 127 -42.16 -31.62 -53.21
N ALA A 128 -41.52 -31.14 -54.27
CA ALA A 128 -40.66 -29.96 -54.23
C ALA A 128 -41.45 -28.69 -53.85
N LYS A 129 -42.67 -28.51 -54.36
CA LYS A 129 -43.57 -27.42 -53.96
C LYS A 129 -43.93 -27.48 -52.48
N ALA A 130 -44.27 -28.67 -51.96
CA ALA A 130 -44.58 -28.86 -50.54
C ALA A 130 -43.36 -28.58 -49.63
N MET A 131 -42.16 -29.04 -50.02
CA MET A 131 -40.91 -28.73 -49.32
C MET A 131 -40.59 -27.24 -49.34
N TYR A 132 -40.79 -26.57 -50.49
CA TYR A 132 -40.59 -25.13 -50.61
C TYR A 132 -41.51 -24.33 -49.68
N LEU A 133 -42.81 -24.64 -49.67
CA LEU A 133 -43.79 -23.98 -48.78
C LEU A 133 -43.43 -24.17 -47.31
N LEU A 134 -43.09 -25.40 -46.88
CA LEU A 134 -42.67 -25.68 -45.52
C LEU A 134 -41.38 -24.92 -45.14
N ASN A 135 -40.43 -24.78 -46.07
CA ASN A 135 -39.21 -24.01 -45.83
C ASN A 135 -39.46 -22.50 -45.80
N GLN A 136 -40.42 -22.00 -46.59
CA GLN A 136 -40.88 -20.61 -46.53
C GLN A 136 -41.51 -20.31 -45.16
N GLU A 137 -42.46 -21.13 -44.70
CA GLU A 137 -43.09 -20.97 -43.37
C GLU A 137 -42.05 -21.03 -42.23
N LYS A 138 -41.06 -21.94 -42.30
CA LYS A 138 -39.95 -21.99 -41.34
C LYS A 138 -39.09 -20.72 -41.37
N LEU A 139 -38.82 -20.16 -42.54
CA LEU A 139 -38.06 -18.92 -42.68
C LEU A 139 -38.84 -17.73 -42.12
N ASP A 140 -40.13 -17.64 -42.42
CA ASP A 140 -41.04 -16.60 -41.91
C ASP A 140 -41.17 -16.69 -40.37
N TYR A 141 -41.27 -17.90 -39.81
CA TYR A 141 -41.23 -18.12 -38.36
C TYR A 141 -39.91 -17.68 -37.75
N ASN A 142 -38.77 -18.12 -38.29
CA ASN A 142 -37.45 -17.72 -37.81
C ASN A 142 -37.26 -16.19 -37.84
N LEU A 143 -37.75 -15.55 -38.91
CA LEU A 143 -37.71 -14.09 -39.07
C LEU A 143 -38.61 -13.37 -38.06
N GLN A 144 -39.77 -13.94 -37.70
CA GLN A 144 -40.61 -13.42 -36.60
C GLN A 144 -39.92 -13.57 -35.23
N VAL A 145 -39.32 -14.73 -34.94
CA VAL A 145 -38.58 -14.97 -33.68
C VAL A 145 -37.40 -14.00 -33.56
N LEU A 146 -36.60 -13.83 -34.62
CA LEU A 146 -35.48 -12.88 -34.64
C LEU A 146 -35.94 -11.43 -34.45
N LYS A 147 -37.07 -11.02 -35.06
CA LYS A 147 -37.67 -9.70 -34.81
C LYS A 147 -38.06 -9.51 -33.35
N LYS A 148 -38.68 -10.51 -32.71
CA LYS A 148 -39.04 -10.44 -31.29
C LYS A 148 -37.81 -10.37 -30.39
N GLN A 149 -36.78 -11.15 -30.68
CA GLN A 149 -35.49 -11.05 -29.98
C GLN A 149 -34.85 -9.67 -30.16
N ASP A 150 -34.94 -9.02 -31.33
CA ASP A 150 -34.38 -7.69 -31.54
C ASP A 150 -35.20 -6.58 -30.85
N GLU A 151 -36.53 -6.69 -30.83
CA GLU A 151 -37.42 -5.84 -30.02
C GLU A 151 -37.05 -5.92 -28.52
N GLU A 152 -36.93 -7.14 -27.97
CA GLU A 152 -36.54 -7.40 -26.58
C GLU A 152 -35.12 -6.90 -26.28
N ASN A 153 -34.16 -7.21 -27.14
CA ASN A 153 -32.78 -6.73 -27.02
C ASN A 153 -32.70 -5.20 -27.06
N THR A 154 -33.50 -4.54 -27.89
CA THR A 154 -33.59 -3.07 -27.95
C THR A 154 -34.13 -2.50 -26.63
N ILE A 155 -35.17 -3.12 -26.05
CA ILE A 155 -35.69 -2.74 -24.74
C ILE A 155 -34.61 -2.92 -23.66
N ILE A 156 -33.93 -4.07 -23.59
CA ILE A 156 -32.87 -4.36 -22.62
C ILE A 156 -31.70 -3.37 -22.76
N ARG A 157 -31.22 -3.12 -23.99
CA ARG A 157 -30.18 -2.11 -24.28
C ARG A 157 -30.61 -0.71 -23.81
N SER A 158 -31.88 -0.34 -24.02
CA SER A 158 -32.41 0.96 -23.54
C SER A 158 -32.43 1.07 -22.00
N GLN A 159 -32.71 -0.03 -21.30
CA GLN A 159 -32.72 -0.09 -19.83
C GLN A 159 -31.29 -0.04 -19.28
N GLN A 160 -30.37 -0.82 -19.85
CA GLN A 160 -28.96 -0.83 -19.51
C GLN A 160 -28.31 0.55 -19.75
N LYS A 161 -28.56 1.19 -20.91
CA LYS A 161 -28.08 2.55 -21.22
C LYS A 161 -28.59 3.58 -20.19
N ARG A 162 -29.87 3.49 -19.78
CA ARG A 162 -30.42 4.32 -18.70
C ARG A 162 -29.74 4.06 -17.35
N LYS A 163 -29.47 2.80 -16.99
CA LYS A 163 -28.74 2.43 -15.77
C LYS A 163 -27.30 2.98 -15.78
N ILE A 164 -26.58 2.82 -16.89
CA ILE A 164 -25.22 3.36 -17.08
C ILE A 164 -25.23 4.88 -16.91
N ASN A 165 -26.15 5.61 -17.56
CA ASN A 165 -26.21 7.06 -17.45
C ASN A 165 -26.47 7.55 -16.02
N ARG A 166 -27.34 6.85 -15.25
CA ARG A 166 -27.58 7.14 -13.83
C ARG A 166 -26.36 6.88 -12.94
N LEU A 167 -25.66 5.77 -13.17
CA LEU A 167 -24.42 5.44 -12.44
C LEU A 167 -23.31 6.43 -12.79
N HIS A 168 -23.21 6.85 -14.06
CA HIS A 168 -22.21 7.81 -14.52
C HIS A 168 -22.45 9.21 -13.94
N SER A 169 -23.70 9.68 -13.87
CA SER A 169 -24.01 10.95 -13.20
C SER A 169 -23.79 10.89 -11.69
N LEU A 170 -24.16 9.78 -11.02
CA LEU A 170 -23.84 9.57 -9.61
C LEU A 170 -22.33 9.58 -9.35
N LEU A 171 -21.56 8.88 -10.18
CA LEU A 171 -20.10 8.82 -10.09
C LEU A 171 -19.45 10.20 -10.27
N ASN A 172 -19.92 11.00 -11.23
CA ASN A 172 -19.43 12.37 -11.42
C ASN A 172 -19.85 13.30 -10.25
N ASN A 173 -21.04 13.10 -9.68
CA ASN A 173 -21.47 13.80 -8.46
C ASN A 173 -20.61 13.41 -7.24
N LEU A 174 -20.18 12.15 -7.12
CA LEU A 174 -19.27 11.71 -6.06
C LEU A 174 -17.85 12.25 -6.27
N ARG A 175 -17.31 12.20 -7.50
CA ARG A 175 -16.01 12.81 -7.85
C ARG A 175 -15.97 14.30 -7.54
N THR A 176 -17.03 15.05 -7.87
CA THR A 176 -17.09 16.50 -7.58
C THR A 176 -17.26 16.79 -6.09
N LYS A 177 -17.90 15.91 -5.31
CA LYS A 177 -17.91 16.00 -3.84
C LYS A 177 -16.53 15.75 -3.24
N LEU A 178 -15.85 14.67 -3.64
CA LEU A 178 -14.49 14.36 -3.18
C LEU A 178 -13.52 15.48 -3.51
N ALA A 179 -13.50 15.98 -4.76
CA ALA A 179 -12.64 17.09 -5.15
C ALA A 179 -12.89 18.39 -4.33
N LYS A 180 -14.15 18.63 -3.90
CA LYS A 180 -14.48 19.74 -2.99
C LYS A 180 -13.96 19.50 -1.57
N GLN A 181 -14.12 18.29 -1.04
CA GLN A 181 -13.61 17.93 0.30
C GLN A 181 -12.07 17.95 0.33
N GLU A 182 -11.40 17.38 -0.67
CA GLU A 182 -9.94 17.47 -0.82
C GLU A 182 -9.45 18.92 -0.92
N LYS A 183 -10.21 19.80 -1.60
CA LYS A 183 -9.89 21.22 -1.65
C LYS A 183 -10.04 21.85 -0.26
N GLN A 184 -11.16 21.63 0.42
CA GLN A 184 -11.44 22.15 1.75
C GLN A 184 -10.36 21.71 2.77
N PHE A 185 -10.08 20.41 2.88
CA PHE A 185 -9.05 19.89 3.79
C PHE A 185 -7.64 20.41 3.46
N ARG A 186 -7.34 20.68 2.17
CA ARG A 186 -6.07 21.27 1.77
C ARG A 186 -5.97 22.74 2.21
N GLU A 187 -7.04 23.50 2.10
CA GLU A 187 -7.13 24.89 2.55
C GLU A 187 -7.08 24.98 4.10
N GLU A 188 -7.81 24.11 4.80
CA GLU A 188 -7.80 24.02 6.27
C GLU A 188 -6.41 23.63 6.82
N ASN A 189 -5.75 22.62 6.23
CA ASN A 189 -4.39 22.24 6.61
C ASN A 189 -3.38 23.36 6.33
N GLN A 190 -3.54 24.12 5.24
CA GLN A 190 -2.68 25.27 4.94
C GLN A 190 -2.88 26.41 5.95
N SER A 191 -4.12 26.72 6.34
CA SER A 191 -4.37 27.73 7.38
C SER A 191 -3.86 27.30 8.75
N LEU A 192 -4.07 26.03 9.14
CA LEU A 192 -3.59 25.51 10.42
C LEU A 192 -2.06 25.45 10.48
N ALA A 193 -1.38 25.12 9.38
CA ALA A 193 0.08 25.16 9.29
C ALA A 193 0.61 26.59 9.46
N ALA A 194 0.03 27.58 8.75
CA ALA A 194 0.41 28.99 8.88
C ALA A 194 0.14 29.54 10.30
N ASP A 195 -0.92 29.09 10.95
CA ASP A 195 -1.23 29.42 12.36
C ASP A 195 -0.20 28.81 13.32
N CYS A 196 0.18 27.55 13.13
CA CYS A 196 1.23 26.89 13.91
C CYS A 196 2.59 27.57 13.74
N GLU A 197 2.97 27.94 12.51
CA GLU A 197 4.19 28.70 12.23
C GLU A 197 4.17 30.08 12.90
N ARG A 198 3.04 30.81 12.82
CA ARG A 198 2.86 32.11 13.48
C ARG A 198 3.00 32.01 14.99
N ILE A 199 2.30 31.06 15.63
CA ILE A 199 2.35 30.86 17.09
C ILE A 199 3.77 30.44 17.50
N THR A 200 4.41 29.53 16.75
CA THR A 200 5.80 29.13 17.01
C THR A 200 6.77 30.32 16.90
N GLY A 201 6.55 31.22 15.93
CA GLY A 201 7.29 32.47 15.80
C GLY A 201 7.13 33.39 17.02
N GLN A 202 5.88 33.57 17.48
CA GLN A 202 5.55 34.35 18.68
C GLN A 202 6.16 33.75 19.95
N CYS A 203 6.08 32.43 20.15
CA CYS A 203 6.73 31.74 21.28
C CYS A 203 8.26 31.92 21.27
N LYS A 204 8.90 31.80 20.09
CA LYS A 204 10.35 32.04 19.94
C LYS A 204 10.73 33.50 20.20
N GLU A 205 9.86 34.45 19.89
CA GLU A 205 10.08 35.86 20.21
C GLU A 205 9.89 36.15 21.70
N LEU A 206 8.83 35.60 22.32
CA LEU A 206 8.60 35.70 23.76
C LEU A 206 9.78 35.12 24.55
N GLN A 207 10.30 33.95 24.17
CA GLN A 207 11.50 33.36 24.77
C GLN A 207 12.74 34.25 24.63
N ARG A 208 12.95 34.87 23.45
CA ARG A 208 14.03 35.85 23.25
C ARG A 208 13.88 37.07 24.16
N ARG A 209 12.67 37.61 24.29
CA ARG A 209 12.36 38.73 25.21
C ARG A 209 12.56 38.33 26.67
N MET A 210 12.08 37.16 27.10
CA MET A 210 12.27 36.65 28.46
C MET A 210 13.75 36.50 28.83
N ARG A 211 14.58 35.96 27.94
CA ARG A 211 16.04 35.88 28.15
C ARG A 211 16.67 37.27 28.25
N HIS A 212 16.31 38.19 27.35
CA HIS A 212 16.79 39.58 27.40
C HIS A 212 16.39 40.28 28.72
N PHE A 213 15.15 40.14 29.18
CA PHE A 213 14.71 40.68 30.46
C PHE A 213 15.48 40.05 31.62
N ALA A 214 15.59 38.73 31.68
CA ALA A 214 16.31 38.05 32.76
C ALA A 214 17.80 38.42 32.83
N VAL A 215 18.47 38.66 31.69
CA VAL A 215 19.84 39.21 31.65
C VAL A 215 19.85 40.67 32.15
N SER A 216 19.02 41.54 31.57
CA SER A 216 18.98 42.97 31.91
C SER A 216 18.58 43.23 33.37
N ASP A 217 17.74 42.37 33.95
CA ASP A 217 17.30 42.48 35.34
C ASP A 217 18.37 41.93 36.30
N ALA A 218 19.13 40.90 35.90
CA ALA A 218 20.29 40.43 36.64
C ALA A 218 21.45 41.44 36.62
N GLU A 219 21.69 42.10 35.48
CA GLU A 219 22.67 43.19 35.34
C GLU A 219 22.31 44.37 36.26
N LYS A 220 21.10 44.91 36.15
CA LYS A 220 20.62 46.00 37.03
C LYS A 220 20.65 45.62 38.51
N PHE A 221 20.28 44.38 38.84
CA PHE A 221 20.35 43.89 40.22
C PHE A 221 21.79 43.90 40.74
N ALA A 222 22.76 43.44 39.93
CA ALA A 222 24.17 43.46 40.31
C ALA A 222 24.71 44.90 40.44
N GLU A 223 24.35 45.80 39.53
CA GLU A 223 24.71 47.23 39.60
C GLU A 223 24.18 47.89 40.89
N VAL A 224 22.89 47.73 41.19
CA VAL A 224 22.25 48.29 42.40
C VAL A 224 22.82 47.65 43.67
N TRP A 225 23.09 46.34 43.66
CA TRP A 225 23.74 45.66 44.79
C TRP A 225 25.12 46.24 45.07
N LEU A 226 25.98 46.32 44.04
CA LEU A 226 27.36 46.83 44.18
C LEU A 226 27.37 48.28 44.67
N MET A 227 26.53 49.14 44.11
CA MET A 227 26.38 50.54 44.54
C MET A 227 26.01 50.63 46.04
N ASN A 228 24.97 49.92 46.47
CA ASN A 228 24.53 49.91 47.87
C ASN A 228 25.59 49.29 48.80
N GLU A 229 26.33 48.28 48.33
CA GLU A 229 27.38 47.59 49.09
C GLU A 229 28.61 48.49 49.28
N GLU A 230 28.97 49.26 48.26
CA GLU A 230 30.01 50.29 48.33
C GLU A 230 29.62 51.42 49.28
N GLU A 231 28.38 51.92 49.22
CA GLU A 231 27.86 52.94 50.15
C GLU A 231 27.86 52.45 51.60
N ALA A 232 27.31 51.25 51.86
CA ALA A 232 27.27 50.65 53.18
C ALA A 232 28.68 50.45 53.75
N LYS A 233 29.60 49.86 52.98
CA LYS A 233 31.01 49.72 53.39
C LYS A 233 31.72 51.06 53.56
N GLY A 234 31.34 52.08 52.79
CA GLY A 234 31.78 53.46 52.97
C GLY A 234 31.36 54.04 54.33
N LEU A 235 30.13 53.80 54.77
CA LEU A 235 29.64 54.19 56.10
C LEU A 235 30.31 53.37 57.22
N MET A 236 30.45 52.06 57.04
CA MET A 236 31.10 51.17 58.02
C MET A 236 32.57 51.58 58.28
N ARG A 237 33.33 51.93 57.22
CA ARG A 237 34.70 52.46 57.38
C ARG A 237 34.72 53.74 58.21
N LYS A 238 33.81 54.69 57.95
CA LYS A 238 33.68 55.91 58.78
C LYS A 238 33.33 55.60 60.23
N ALA A 239 32.49 54.58 60.47
CA ALA A 239 32.11 54.16 61.80
C ALA A 239 33.29 53.51 62.56
N LEU A 240 34.08 52.66 61.90
CA LEU A 240 35.32 52.09 62.43
C LEU A 240 36.42 53.17 62.62
N ASP A 241 36.52 54.16 61.73
CA ASP A 241 37.41 55.31 61.88
C ASP A 241 37.04 56.15 63.12
N ALA A 242 35.75 56.36 63.36
CA ALA A 242 35.24 57.03 64.56
C ALA A 242 35.53 56.19 65.82
N ASP A 243 35.33 54.88 65.76
CA ASP A 243 35.64 53.96 66.86
C ASP A 243 37.13 53.99 67.24
N ARG A 244 38.01 53.98 66.24
CA ARG A 244 39.45 54.15 66.41
C ARG A 244 39.78 55.48 67.08
N ILE A 245 39.16 56.58 66.66
CA ILE A 245 39.38 57.90 67.26
C ILE A 245 38.91 57.95 68.72
N ILE A 246 37.74 57.38 69.03
CA ILE A 246 37.20 57.35 70.40
C ILE A 246 38.11 56.50 71.31
N HIS A 247 38.46 55.28 70.89
CA HIS A 247 39.34 54.40 71.64
C HIS A 247 40.73 55.01 71.88
N THR A 248 41.36 55.55 70.84
CA THR A 248 42.73 56.08 70.94
C THR A 248 42.81 57.44 71.63
N GLN A 249 41.87 58.37 71.39
CA GLN A 249 41.96 59.74 71.90
C GLN A 249 41.18 59.98 73.20
N GLN A 250 39.97 59.42 73.34
CA GLN A 250 39.12 59.66 74.52
C GLN A 250 39.38 58.65 75.64
N LEU A 251 39.52 57.37 75.28
CA LEU A 251 39.75 56.29 76.24
C LEU A 251 41.24 56.01 76.49
N GLY A 252 42.14 56.40 75.58
CA GLY A 252 43.58 56.11 75.67
C GLY A 252 43.93 54.63 75.52
N LEU A 253 43.06 53.84 74.90
CA LEU A 253 43.20 52.40 74.71
C LEU A 253 43.76 52.06 73.32
N HIS A 254 44.40 50.89 73.21
CA HIS A 254 44.79 50.33 71.92
C HIS A 254 43.53 49.92 71.13
N TRP A 255 43.47 50.25 69.85
CA TRP A 255 42.38 49.89 68.96
C TRP A 255 42.87 48.90 67.90
N GLU A 256 42.10 47.83 67.70
CA GLU A 256 42.39 46.77 66.71
C GLU A 256 41.27 46.71 65.68
N GLU A 257 41.62 46.65 64.40
CA GLU A 257 40.63 46.62 63.31
C GLU A 257 39.95 45.23 63.25
N PRO A 258 38.61 45.15 63.35
CA PRO A 258 37.90 43.89 63.29
C PRO A 258 38.01 43.19 61.93
N GLN A 259 38.55 41.97 61.90
CA GLN A 259 38.72 41.17 60.68
C GLN A 259 37.43 40.44 60.29
N TYR A 260 36.47 41.18 59.71
CA TYR A 260 35.22 40.60 59.22
C TYR A 260 35.33 40.11 57.77
N TRP A 261 34.90 38.87 57.51
CA TRP A 261 34.94 38.24 56.17
C TRP A 261 34.15 39.02 55.11
N PHE A 262 33.07 39.70 55.50
CA PHE A 262 32.22 40.47 54.60
C PHE A 262 32.88 41.76 54.08
N LEU A 263 33.97 42.24 54.70
CA LEU A 263 34.75 43.39 54.21
C LEU A 263 35.56 43.05 52.96
N THR A 264 35.93 41.78 52.78
CA THR A 264 36.70 41.27 51.62
C THR A 264 35.80 40.78 50.48
N HIS A 265 34.56 40.38 50.78
CA HIS A 265 33.57 40.02 49.76
C HIS A 265 33.20 41.24 48.90
N VAL A 266 32.81 41.00 47.64
CA VAL A 266 32.25 42.02 46.73
C VAL A 266 31.21 41.35 45.82
N GLY A 267 30.03 41.94 45.70
CA GLY A 267 28.95 41.49 44.82
C GLY A 267 27.92 40.57 45.50
N PRO A 268 26.90 40.10 44.76
CA PRO A 268 25.86 39.24 45.31
C PRO A 268 26.35 37.85 45.72
N LEU A 269 25.82 37.33 46.82
CA LEU A 269 26.02 35.95 47.22
C LEU A 269 25.25 34.99 46.29
N GLY A 270 25.80 33.79 46.07
CA GLY A 270 25.06 32.69 45.41
C GLY A 270 25.48 32.33 43.97
N CYS A 271 26.59 32.83 43.44
CA CYS A 271 27.16 32.38 42.15
C CYS A 271 27.72 30.94 42.25
N HIS A 272 26.83 29.94 42.31
CA HIS A 272 27.20 28.55 42.53
C HIS A 272 27.89 27.91 41.30
N LYS A 273 29.13 27.44 41.56
CA LYS A 273 29.95 26.44 40.83
C LYS A 273 29.51 26.10 39.40
N GLU A 274 30.36 26.45 38.43
CA GLU A 274 30.29 25.95 37.04
C GLU A 274 29.98 24.44 37.01
N LYS A 275 28.90 24.04 36.33
CA LYS A 275 28.61 22.63 36.07
C LYS A 275 29.73 22.06 35.19
N ARG A 276 30.36 20.97 35.64
CA ARG A 276 31.34 20.23 34.83
C ARG A 276 30.60 19.58 33.66
N THR A 277 31.02 19.87 32.44
CA THR A 277 30.49 19.22 31.23
C THR A 277 30.99 17.78 31.14
N ALA A 278 30.21 16.89 30.51
CA ALA A 278 30.59 15.49 30.27
C ALA A 278 32.00 15.37 29.63
N THR A 279 32.33 16.28 28.71
CA THR A 279 33.64 16.40 28.05
C THR A 279 34.80 16.71 29.02
N LYS A 280 34.62 17.63 29.97
CA LYS A 280 35.62 17.96 31.00
C LYS A 280 35.88 16.74 31.91
N LEU A 281 34.84 15.96 32.23
CA LEU A 281 35.00 14.73 33.02
C LEU A 281 35.73 13.63 32.23
N ALA A 282 35.36 13.40 30.96
CA ALA A 282 36.01 12.41 30.11
C ALA A 282 37.51 12.68 29.93
N ALA A 283 37.92 13.95 29.84
CA ALA A 283 39.32 14.38 29.83
C ALA A 283 40.09 13.97 31.10
N GLU A 284 39.47 14.13 32.29
CA GLU A 284 40.05 13.74 33.58
C GLU A 284 40.21 12.21 33.68
N VAL A 285 39.28 11.43 33.12
CA VAL A 285 39.33 9.96 33.13
C VAL A 285 40.40 9.42 32.16
N LEU A 286 40.56 10.01 30.98
CA LEU A 286 41.52 9.55 29.96
C LEU A 286 42.99 9.78 30.38
N THR A 287 43.29 10.86 31.11
CA THR A 287 44.66 11.28 31.46
C THR A 287 45.31 10.46 32.59
N VAL A 288 44.53 9.91 33.52
CA VAL A 288 45.04 9.22 34.73
C VAL A 288 45.68 7.84 34.44
N GLY A 289 45.50 7.29 33.24
CA GLY A 289 45.81 5.89 32.94
C GLY A 289 47.22 5.54 32.44
N SER A 290 48.26 6.36 32.67
CA SER A 290 49.59 6.15 32.05
C SER A 290 50.75 5.80 33.01
N GLY A 291 50.48 5.53 34.28
CA GLY A 291 51.47 5.07 35.26
C GLY A 291 51.27 3.61 35.68
N GLU A 292 52.30 2.79 35.53
CA GLU A 292 52.35 1.44 36.10
C GLU A 292 52.54 1.47 37.64
N GLY A 293 51.95 0.52 38.35
CA GLY A 293 52.26 0.24 39.76
C GLY A 293 51.67 1.20 40.80
N GLY A 294 50.45 0.94 41.27
CA GLY A 294 49.85 1.66 42.39
C GLY A 294 48.63 0.96 42.98
N LYS A 295 48.59 0.83 44.31
CA LYS A 295 47.48 0.24 45.09
C LYS A 295 46.15 0.95 44.81
N GLU A 296 45.05 0.19 44.77
CA GLU A 296 43.70 0.77 44.78
C GLU A 296 43.45 1.54 46.08
N THR A 297 43.32 2.86 45.99
CA THR A 297 42.79 3.71 47.06
C THR A 297 41.27 3.82 46.94
N THR A 298 40.56 2.87 47.53
CA THR A 298 39.14 3.01 47.83
C THR A 298 38.95 4.05 48.94
N VAL A 299 38.76 5.31 48.55
CA VAL A 299 38.40 6.37 49.50
C VAL A 299 36.95 6.16 49.93
N LYS A 300 36.76 5.64 51.15
CA LYS A 300 35.44 5.68 51.81
C LYS A 300 35.08 7.13 52.13
N VAL A 301 34.16 7.72 51.37
CA VAL A 301 33.43 8.92 51.78
C VAL A 301 32.17 8.50 52.51
N GLY A 302 31.76 9.32 53.48
CA GLY A 302 30.69 9.01 54.43
C GLY A 302 29.29 8.88 53.83
N ASP A 303 28.42 8.33 54.67
CA ASP A 303 27.02 8.00 54.44
C ASP A 303 26.17 9.18 53.92
N GLY A 304 25.17 8.92 53.05
CA GLY A 304 24.16 9.90 52.65
C GLY A 304 24.10 10.38 51.18
N VAL A 305 24.63 9.65 50.19
CA VAL A 305 24.48 9.97 48.75
C VAL A 305 24.07 8.71 47.95
N PRO A 306 23.24 8.80 46.88
CA PRO A 306 22.79 7.62 46.13
C PRO A 306 23.93 6.78 45.54
N PRO A 307 23.73 5.47 45.25
CA PRO A 307 24.81 4.50 44.99
C PRO A 307 25.52 4.62 43.62
N LEU A 308 25.46 5.79 42.98
CA LEU A 308 25.99 6.09 41.64
C LEU A 308 27.33 6.85 41.70
N ARG A 309 28.40 6.26 42.28
CA ARG A 309 29.78 6.82 42.18
C ARG A 309 30.95 5.87 42.48
N ASN A 310 30.73 4.55 42.52
CA ASN A 310 31.76 3.55 42.85
C ASN A 310 32.22 2.72 41.63
N PHE A 311 32.96 3.33 40.70
CA PHE A 311 33.59 2.61 39.58
C PHE A 311 35.10 2.89 39.49
N SER A 312 35.87 1.92 39.00
CA SER A 312 37.31 2.09 38.79
C SER A 312 37.57 3.01 37.60
N LYS A 313 38.42 4.03 37.77
CA LYS A 313 38.83 4.94 36.67
C LYS A 313 39.37 4.17 35.45
N LYS A 314 39.96 2.99 35.65
CA LYS A 314 40.44 2.10 34.58
C LYS A 314 39.30 1.51 33.75
N THR A 315 38.21 1.09 34.39
CA THR A 315 37.03 0.51 33.72
C THR A 315 36.30 1.56 32.89
N ALA A 316 36.06 2.76 33.45
CA ALA A 316 35.45 3.86 32.69
C ALA A 316 36.33 4.32 31.52
N LYS A 317 37.65 4.43 31.71
CA LYS A 317 38.58 4.70 30.61
C LYS A 317 38.45 3.66 29.50
N ARG A 318 38.38 2.36 29.83
CA ARG A 318 38.22 1.29 28.84
C ARG A 318 36.88 1.36 28.08
N ILE A 319 35.77 1.65 28.77
CA ILE A 319 34.45 1.82 28.14
C ILE A 319 34.46 3.04 27.19
N LEU A 320 35.06 4.16 27.60
CA LEU A 320 35.18 5.36 26.78
C LEU A 320 36.09 5.17 25.55
N GLU A 321 37.18 4.41 25.68
CA GLU A 321 38.01 4.00 24.54
C GLU A 321 37.24 3.11 23.55
N LEU A 322 36.54 2.08 24.05
CA LEU A 322 35.71 1.19 23.21
C LEU A 322 34.56 1.94 22.51
N LEU A 323 33.89 2.86 23.21
CA LEU A 323 32.89 3.75 22.60
C LEU A 323 33.50 4.59 21.46
N SER A 324 34.66 5.21 21.69
CA SER A 324 35.38 6.01 20.67
C SER A 324 35.80 5.21 19.44
N ASP A 325 36.10 3.93 19.60
CA ASP A 325 36.58 3.08 18.50
C ASP A 325 35.41 2.47 17.71
N GLU A 326 34.36 1.96 18.38
CA GLU A 326 33.23 1.29 17.72
C GLU A 326 32.10 2.23 17.25
N SER A 327 31.88 3.38 17.89
CA SER A 327 30.81 4.32 17.49
C SER A 327 31.23 5.33 16.41
N GLY A 328 32.26 5.00 15.62
CA GLY A 328 32.76 5.82 14.51
C GLY A 328 31.73 6.15 13.42
N PHE A 329 30.60 5.43 13.38
CA PHE A 329 29.46 5.71 12.48
C PHE A 329 28.68 6.99 12.85
N LEU A 330 28.83 7.51 14.08
CA LEU A 330 28.22 8.76 14.53
C LEU A 330 29.05 10.01 14.17
N LEU A 331 30.23 9.83 13.57
CA LEU A 331 31.18 10.90 13.29
C LEU A 331 31.13 11.33 11.81
N GLU A 332 31.16 12.65 11.54
CA GLU A 332 31.19 13.13 10.16
C GLU A 332 32.49 12.70 9.46
N SER A 333 32.38 12.18 8.23
CA SER A 333 33.51 11.61 7.48
C SER A 333 34.65 12.60 7.20
N LYS A 334 34.38 13.91 7.24
CA LYS A 334 35.39 14.98 7.16
C LYS A 334 36.21 15.10 8.45
N LEU A 335 35.56 14.98 9.60
CA LEU A 335 36.19 15.05 10.92
C LEU A 335 37.19 13.90 11.11
N LEU A 336 36.81 12.69 10.67
CA LEU A 336 37.68 11.50 10.72
C LEU A 336 39.02 11.66 9.98
N ARG A 337 39.07 12.44 8.88
CA ARG A 337 40.32 12.73 8.17
C ARG A 337 41.21 13.70 8.96
N LEU A 338 40.64 14.75 9.54
CA LEU A 338 41.38 15.75 10.31
C LEU A 338 41.92 15.19 11.64
N LEU A 339 41.22 14.23 12.25
CA LEU A 339 41.66 13.57 13.48
C LEU A 339 42.85 12.61 13.27
N GLN A 340 43.26 12.30 12.04
CA GLN A 340 44.31 11.31 11.79
C GLN A 340 45.74 11.80 12.16
N GLU A 341 45.93 13.11 12.36
CA GLU A 341 47.22 13.76 12.65
C GLU A 341 47.48 14.00 14.16
N LEU A 342 46.46 13.89 15.03
CA LEU A 342 46.51 14.34 16.44
C LEU A 342 47.05 13.29 17.45
N GLY A 343 47.19 13.58 18.75
CA GLY A 343 47.59 12.57 19.75
C GLY A 343 46.49 11.55 20.06
N ARG A 344 46.83 10.29 20.40
CA ARG A 344 45.84 9.19 20.59
C ARG A 344 44.71 9.57 21.56
N ASN A 345 45.04 10.13 22.72
CA ASN A 345 44.07 10.52 23.74
C ASN A 345 43.21 11.73 23.31
N GLU A 346 43.79 12.66 22.54
CA GLU A 346 43.12 13.86 22.04
C GLU A 346 42.11 13.51 20.95
N ARG A 347 42.46 12.55 20.07
CA ARG A 347 41.52 11.94 19.12
C ARG A 347 40.34 11.31 19.85
N THR A 348 40.59 10.46 20.85
CA THR A 348 39.55 9.81 21.65
C THR A 348 38.63 10.83 22.32
N LEU A 349 39.16 11.92 22.86
CA LEU A 349 38.38 12.99 23.49
C LEU A 349 37.49 13.73 22.47
N LEU A 350 38.02 14.15 21.33
CA LEU A 350 37.24 14.86 20.28
C LEU A 350 36.19 13.96 19.61
N LYS A 351 36.50 12.67 19.45
CA LYS A 351 35.51 11.66 19.06
C LYS A 351 34.39 11.59 20.11
N LEU A 352 34.72 11.45 21.39
CA LEU A 352 33.75 11.35 22.48
C LEU A 352 32.89 12.60 22.61
N ASP A 353 33.44 13.80 22.46
CA ASP A 353 32.67 15.06 22.41
C ASP A 353 31.62 15.03 21.28
N SER A 354 32.03 14.62 20.09
CA SER A 354 31.11 14.46 18.94
C SER A 354 30.06 13.36 19.16
N ILE A 355 30.44 12.25 19.80
CA ILE A 355 29.53 11.14 20.16
C ILE A 355 28.53 11.59 21.24
N PHE A 356 28.98 12.31 22.27
CA PHE A 356 28.12 12.88 23.30
C PHE A 356 27.15 13.91 22.71
N GLY A 357 27.61 14.76 21.78
CA GLY A 357 26.74 15.64 21.01
C GLY A 357 25.70 14.90 20.17
N ALA A 358 26.06 13.77 19.55
CA ALA A 358 25.14 12.93 18.79
C ALA A 358 24.14 12.14 19.66
N LEU A 359 24.50 11.85 20.91
CA LEU A 359 23.67 11.16 21.91
C LEU A 359 22.93 12.12 22.86
N GLU A 360 23.08 13.43 22.69
CA GLU A 360 22.61 14.50 23.60
C GLU A 360 23.01 14.30 25.09
N ILE A 361 24.25 13.89 25.36
CA ILE A 361 24.82 13.74 26.73
C ILE A 361 25.62 15.00 27.07
N ASP A 362 25.06 15.90 27.87
CA ASP A 362 25.66 17.19 28.21
C ASP A 362 26.30 17.23 29.61
N SER A 363 25.73 16.47 30.56
CA SER A 363 26.03 16.58 32.00
C SER A 363 26.93 15.45 32.54
N GLU A 364 27.57 15.72 33.69
CA GLU A 364 28.36 14.74 34.45
C GLU A 364 27.54 13.49 34.80
N ASP A 365 26.27 13.67 35.17
CA ASP A 365 25.40 12.61 35.67
C ASP A 365 24.83 11.72 34.56
N GLU A 366 24.49 12.27 33.39
CA GLU A 366 24.10 11.49 32.19
C GLU A 366 25.26 10.60 31.71
N LEU A 367 26.50 11.10 31.80
CA LEU A 367 27.69 10.31 31.46
C LEU A 367 27.92 9.15 32.45
N TYR A 368 27.63 9.34 33.73
CA TYR A 368 27.65 8.23 34.71
C TYR A 368 26.53 7.21 34.45
N GLN A 369 25.34 7.65 34.05
CA GLN A 369 24.23 6.74 33.69
C GLN A 369 24.58 5.87 32.48
N LEU A 370 25.25 6.42 31.46
CA LEU A 370 25.78 5.66 30.33
C LEU A 370 26.76 4.58 30.82
N LEU A 371 27.76 4.95 31.63
CA LEU A 371 28.77 4.03 32.15
C LEU A 371 28.17 2.90 33.03
N ASP A 372 27.17 3.22 33.85
CA ASP A 372 26.45 2.26 34.70
C ASP A 372 25.56 1.32 33.86
N PHE A 373 24.94 1.80 32.78
CA PHE A 373 24.17 0.95 31.87
C PHE A 373 25.06 -0.08 31.13
N PHE A 374 26.26 0.32 30.70
CA PHE A 374 27.25 -0.59 30.11
C PHE A 374 27.62 -1.75 31.03
N LEU A 375 27.74 -1.49 32.34
CA LEU A 375 28.05 -2.52 33.35
C LEU A 375 26.84 -3.41 33.69
N LYS A 376 25.64 -2.82 33.77
CA LYS A 376 24.39 -3.56 34.02
C LYS A 376 24.05 -4.55 32.90
N TYR A 377 24.26 -4.16 31.65
CA TYR A 377 24.06 -5.05 30.51
C TYR A 377 25.02 -6.25 30.54
N GLN A 378 26.29 -6.03 30.88
CA GLN A 378 27.29 -7.08 31.03
C GLN A 378 26.91 -8.09 32.14
N ALA A 379 26.37 -7.61 33.26
CA ALA A 379 25.88 -8.47 34.34
C ALA A 379 24.63 -9.31 33.94
N GLN A 380 23.87 -8.90 32.92
CA GLN A 380 22.72 -9.65 32.43
C GLN A 380 23.09 -10.72 31.39
N GLU A 381 24.07 -10.51 30.51
CA GLU A 381 24.49 -11.56 29.55
C GLU A 381 25.23 -12.73 30.22
N GLU A 382 26.05 -12.47 31.25
CA GLU A 382 26.70 -13.52 32.06
C GLU A 382 25.66 -14.47 32.71
N ALA A 383 24.51 -13.93 33.13
CA ALA A 383 23.41 -14.73 33.69
C ALA A 383 22.61 -15.53 32.64
N GLY A 384 22.67 -15.14 31.37
CA GLY A 384 21.93 -15.79 30.27
C GLY A 384 22.67 -16.94 29.58
N SER A 385 23.97 -17.10 29.81
CA SER A 385 24.84 -17.99 29.02
C SER A 385 24.88 -19.47 29.47
N GLN A 386 23.97 -19.90 30.35
CA GLN A 386 23.75 -21.33 30.67
C GLN A 386 22.32 -21.79 30.35
N VAL A 387 22.05 -22.09 29.07
CA VAL A 387 21.19 -23.20 28.58
C VAL A 387 21.37 -23.25 27.05
N GLY A 388 21.50 -24.46 26.49
CA GLY A 388 21.98 -24.66 25.11
C GLY A 388 20.96 -24.41 23.99
N GLN A 389 21.48 -24.20 22.77
CA GLN A 389 20.73 -24.22 21.51
C GLN A 389 20.04 -25.59 21.27
N PRO A 390 18.98 -25.64 20.44
CA PRO A 390 19.21 -25.96 19.03
C PRO A 390 18.38 -25.11 18.04
N GLY A 391 19.02 -24.72 16.93
CA GLY A 391 18.40 -23.92 15.87
C GLY A 391 17.53 -24.67 14.86
N ILE A 392 17.29 -23.98 13.73
CA ILE A 392 17.00 -24.42 12.35
C ILE A 392 15.73 -23.79 11.70
N ARG A 393 15.97 -23.26 10.49
CA ARG A 393 15.07 -22.99 9.33
C ARG A 393 14.25 -21.69 9.23
N GLU A 394 14.61 -20.93 8.19
CA GLU A 394 13.66 -20.26 7.32
C GLU A 394 12.59 -21.23 6.78
N ARG A 395 11.34 -20.76 6.61
CA ARG A 395 10.56 -20.83 5.35
C ARG A 395 9.13 -20.31 5.52
N GLY A 396 8.75 -19.35 4.66
CA GLY A 396 7.43 -19.30 4.02
C GLY A 396 6.21 -18.82 4.83
N SER A 397 5.67 -17.66 4.42
CA SER A 397 4.22 -17.39 4.42
C SER A 397 3.51 -18.43 3.52
N PRO A 398 2.21 -18.78 3.69
CA PRO A 398 1.11 -17.81 3.61
C PRO A 398 -0.18 -18.05 4.43
N GLY A 399 -0.92 -16.96 4.67
CA GLY A 399 -2.36 -16.91 4.30
C GLY A 399 -3.44 -17.17 5.36
N GLY A 400 -4.22 -16.11 5.66
CA GLY A 400 -5.69 -16.15 5.70
C GLY A 400 -6.40 -16.59 6.99
N GLY A 401 -7.28 -15.73 7.50
CA GLY A 401 -8.22 -16.01 8.59
C GLY A 401 -8.80 -14.71 9.15
N ASP A 402 -10.13 -14.58 9.18
CA ASP A 402 -10.85 -13.29 9.34
C ASP A 402 -11.90 -13.36 10.47
N VAL A 403 -12.26 -12.19 11.02
CA VAL A 403 -13.39 -11.86 11.93
C VAL A 403 -13.55 -12.62 13.27
N THR A 404 -13.55 -11.89 14.40
CA THR A 404 -14.77 -11.67 15.24
C THR A 404 -14.53 -10.75 16.44
N ASP A 405 -15.53 -9.90 16.72
CA ASP A 405 -15.62 -9.01 17.88
C ASP A 405 -15.79 -9.75 19.22
N ALA A 406 -15.35 -9.12 20.30
CA ALA A 406 -16.17 -8.94 21.52
C ALA A 406 -15.60 -7.81 22.39
N ALA A 407 -16.44 -6.84 22.74
CA ALA A 407 -16.18 -5.90 23.83
C ALA A 407 -16.86 -6.40 25.12
N GLU A 408 -16.33 -6.03 26.28
CA GLU A 408 -17.16 -5.58 27.42
C GLU A 408 -16.31 -4.85 28.47
N ASP A 409 -16.85 -3.73 28.96
CA ASP A 409 -16.32 -2.96 30.08
C ASP A 409 -16.52 -3.70 31.41
N ARG A 410 -15.63 -3.49 32.39
CA ARG A 410 -16.03 -3.35 33.81
C ARG A 410 -15.13 -2.40 34.58
N GLU A 411 -15.77 -1.66 35.47
CA GLU A 411 -15.20 -0.60 36.30
C GLU A 411 -14.60 -1.12 37.62
N ASP A 412 -13.69 -0.30 38.15
CA ASP A 412 -13.50 0.08 39.57
C ASP A 412 -13.05 -0.93 40.65
N GLY A 413 -12.31 -0.40 41.62
CA GLY A 413 -12.27 -0.89 42.99
C GLY A 413 -10.98 -1.58 43.47
N GLY A 414 -10.23 -0.90 44.35
CA GLY A 414 -9.56 -1.59 45.46
C GLY A 414 -8.05 -1.39 45.64
N SER A 415 -7.68 -0.53 46.59
CA SER A 415 -6.36 -0.48 47.24
C SER A 415 -6.04 -1.78 48.01
N GLY A 416 -4.77 -2.21 48.03
CA GLY A 416 -4.32 -3.37 48.81
C GLY A 416 -2.79 -3.49 48.97
N THR A 417 -2.24 -2.93 50.05
CA THR A 417 -0.81 -3.01 50.40
C THR A 417 -0.46 -4.31 51.13
N GLN A 418 0.54 -5.05 50.66
CA GLN A 418 1.35 -6.11 51.34
C GLN A 418 2.56 -6.39 50.41
N ARG A 419 3.86 -6.42 50.76
CA ARG A 419 4.59 -6.85 51.98
C ARG A 419 4.05 -8.18 52.50
N ASP A 420 4.70 -9.32 52.25
CA ASP A 420 6.06 -9.57 52.72
C ASP A 420 6.84 -10.60 51.90
N GLU A 421 8.17 -10.48 52.04
CA GLU A 421 9.20 -11.54 52.17
C GLU A 421 9.08 -12.87 51.41
N LEU A 422 10.20 -13.29 50.80
CA LEU A 422 11.12 -14.24 51.45
C LEU A 422 12.44 -14.46 50.69
N LYS A 423 13.53 -14.50 51.47
CA LYS A 423 14.78 -15.28 51.26
C LYS A 423 15.72 -14.93 50.09
N SER A 424 16.70 -14.12 50.44
CA SER A 424 18.08 -14.28 49.96
C SER A 424 18.68 -15.63 50.38
N PRO A 425 19.53 -16.25 49.55
CA PRO A 425 20.66 -17.06 50.01
C PRO A 425 21.96 -16.25 49.88
N GLY A 426 22.73 -16.13 50.97
CA GLY A 426 24.02 -15.45 50.94
C GLY A 426 25.16 -16.31 50.42
N SER A 427 26.21 -15.67 49.89
CA SER A 427 27.56 -16.22 49.84
C SER A 427 28.60 -15.09 49.85
N SER A 428 29.78 -15.41 50.38
CA SER A 428 30.80 -14.45 50.84
C SER A 428 31.75 -13.96 49.72
N PRO A 429 32.58 -12.92 49.98
CA PRO A 429 33.26 -12.17 48.92
C PRO A 429 34.50 -12.90 48.39
N GLY A 430 34.68 -12.88 47.07
CA GLY A 430 35.88 -13.41 46.43
C GLY A 430 35.94 -13.13 44.92
N SER A 431 37.02 -12.47 44.50
CA SER A 431 37.44 -12.21 43.11
C SER A 431 36.59 -11.24 42.29
N HIS A 432 37.25 -10.18 41.80
CA HIS A 432 36.70 -9.30 40.77
C HIS A 432 36.56 -10.07 39.45
N PRO A 433 35.40 -10.00 38.75
CA PRO A 433 35.34 -10.44 37.36
C PRO A 433 36.05 -9.41 36.49
N SER A 434 37.26 -9.73 36.01
CA SER A 434 37.90 -8.99 34.94
C SER A 434 37.25 -9.33 33.60
N ALA A 435 35.96 -9.00 33.47
CA ALA A 435 35.15 -9.34 32.32
C ALA A 435 35.39 -8.34 31.17
N SER A 436 35.96 -8.82 30.07
CA SER A 436 36.23 -8.01 28.88
C SER A 436 34.95 -7.71 28.10
N ILE A 437 34.57 -6.44 28.01
CA ILE A 437 33.53 -5.98 27.07
C ILE A 437 34.06 -6.22 25.64
N HIS A 438 33.32 -6.99 24.84
CA HIS A 438 33.65 -7.26 23.44
C HIS A 438 33.17 -6.11 22.53
N ALA A 439 33.88 -5.87 21.43
CA ALA A 439 33.60 -4.78 20.50
C ALA A 439 32.17 -4.84 19.93
N ASP A 440 31.76 -6.04 19.49
CA ASP A 440 30.45 -6.27 18.85
C ASP A 440 29.24 -5.95 19.74
N ASP A 441 29.42 -5.94 21.07
CA ASP A 441 28.34 -5.70 22.03
C ASP A 441 28.12 -4.22 22.32
N VAL A 442 29.12 -3.36 22.05
CA VAL A 442 29.01 -1.91 22.22
C VAL A 442 27.83 -1.34 21.43
N LEU A 443 27.58 -1.83 20.22
CA LEU A 443 26.44 -1.40 19.40
C LEU A 443 25.10 -1.93 19.91
N LYS A 444 25.05 -3.13 20.50
CA LYS A 444 23.84 -3.68 21.13
C LYS A 444 23.49 -2.86 22.38
N ILE A 445 24.49 -2.62 23.23
CA ILE A 445 24.38 -1.83 24.46
C ILE A 445 23.94 -0.41 24.12
N LEU A 446 24.58 0.26 23.16
CA LEU A 446 24.24 1.64 22.80
C LEU A 446 22.81 1.74 22.20
N LYS A 447 22.38 0.74 21.42
CA LYS A 447 21.02 0.69 20.88
C LYS A 447 19.96 0.39 21.94
N ALA A 448 20.28 -0.42 22.95
CA ALA A 448 19.44 -0.64 24.12
C ALA A 448 19.38 0.64 24.98
N PHE A 449 20.54 1.26 25.24
CA PHE A 449 20.67 2.51 25.96
C PHE A 449 19.81 3.60 25.33
N VAL A 450 19.97 3.94 24.04
CA VAL A 450 19.14 4.99 23.39
C VAL A 450 17.64 4.69 23.53
N ARG A 451 17.22 3.43 23.29
CA ARG A 451 15.82 3.01 23.41
C ARG A 451 15.23 3.09 24.82
N ASP A 452 16.05 3.03 25.86
CA ASP A 452 15.61 3.11 27.25
C ASP A 452 15.92 4.49 27.88
N PHE A 453 16.90 5.22 27.36
CA PHE A 453 17.28 6.58 27.73
C PHE A 453 16.23 7.59 27.25
N ASP A 454 15.68 7.40 26.05
CA ASP A 454 14.48 8.14 25.60
C ASP A 454 13.30 7.93 26.57
N LYS A 455 13.08 6.69 27.06
CA LYS A 455 12.01 6.38 28.02
C LYS A 455 12.30 6.88 29.44
N LEU A 456 13.57 6.92 29.86
CA LEU A 456 13.97 7.50 31.14
C LEU A 456 13.75 9.02 31.13
N ARG A 457 14.08 9.67 30.01
CA ARG A 457 13.77 11.10 29.78
C ARG A 457 12.26 11.39 29.76
N GLU A 458 11.41 10.46 29.31
CA GLU A 458 9.95 10.57 29.41
C GLU A 458 9.37 10.22 30.80
N LYS A 459 10.02 9.34 31.57
CA LYS A 459 9.49 8.85 32.86
C LYS A 459 9.83 9.72 34.07
N ASP A 460 10.81 10.59 33.99
CA ASP A 460 11.03 11.64 34.99
C ASP A 460 10.20 12.89 34.66
N PRO A 461 9.07 13.17 35.36
CA PRO A 461 8.21 14.32 35.07
C PRO A 461 8.88 15.68 35.38
N THR A 462 10.11 15.67 35.90
CA THR A 462 10.98 16.83 36.10
C THR A 462 11.73 17.26 34.82
N HIS A 463 11.74 16.44 33.76
CA HIS A 463 12.54 16.69 32.56
C HIS A 463 11.80 16.58 31.21
N THR A 464 10.52 17.00 31.17
CA THR A 464 9.91 17.51 29.93
C THR A 464 10.63 18.79 29.50
N ARG A 465 11.76 18.61 28.79
CA ARG A 465 12.73 19.59 28.27
C ARG A 465 12.26 21.06 28.37
N PRO A 466 12.42 21.73 29.53
CA PRO A 466 12.32 23.19 29.54
C PRO A 466 13.42 23.69 28.61
N VAL A 467 13.04 24.61 27.72
CA VAL A 467 13.96 25.23 26.76
C VAL A 467 15.23 25.65 27.51
N LYS A 468 16.39 25.11 27.07
CA LYS A 468 17.69 25.27 27.73
C LYS A 468 17.86 26.71 28.23
N GLU A 469 18.19 26.84 29.51
CA GLU A 469 18.37 28.11 30.24
C GLU A 469 17.09 28.93 30.44
N VAL A 470 16.25 28.45 31.37
CA VAL A 470 15.80 29.37 32.44
C VAL A 470 17.04 29.66 33.28
N LEU A 471 17.48 30.92 33.32
CA LEU A 471 18.57 31.34 34.19
C LEU A 471 18.23 30.93 35.64
N PRO A 472 19.14 30.25 36.36
CA PRO A 472 18.84 29.77 37.70
C PRO A 472 18.48 30.96 38.59
N VAL A 473 17.30 30.90 39.20
CA VAL A 473 16.86 31.90 40.19
C VAL A 473 17.93 31.96 41.28
N ARG A 474 18.53 33.14 41.47
CA ARG A 474 19.62 33.33 42.45
C ARG A 474 19.11 32.98 43.84
N ASP A 475 19.90 32.21 44.58
CA ASP A 475 19.64 31.93 45.98
C ASP A 475 19.84 33.20 46.82
N SER A 476 18.74 33.78 47.31
CA SER A 476 18.74 34.99 48.15
C SER A 476 18.76 34.69 49.65
N SER A 477 18.84 33.41 50.06
CA SER A 477 18.70 33.01 51.47
C SER A 477 19.72 33.66 52.40
N LYS A 478 20.93 33.95 51.90
CA LYS A 478 22.05 34.51 52.68
C LYS A 478 22.19 36.02 52.60
N ASP A 479 21.36 36.69 51.80
CA ASP A 479 21.46 38.14 51.63
C ASP A 479 21.10 38.88 52.93
N GLY A 480 20.06 38.41 53.64
CA GLY A 480 19.64 39.00 54.92
C GLY A 480 20.76 38.94 55.96
N GLU A 481 21.31 37.75 56.17
CA GLU A 481 22.47 37.52 57.07
C GLU A 481 23.66 38.42 56.71
N TYR A 482 23.90 38.63 55.41
CA TYR A 482 24.96 39.52 54.92
C TYR A 482 24.73 40.99 55.29
N TRP A 483 23.55 41.53 54.99
CA TRP A 483 23.23 42.93 55.32
C TRP A 483 23.11 43.19 56.82
N GLU A 484 22.61 42.23 57.60
CA GLU A 484 22.63 42.28 59.07
C GLU A 484 24.07 42.30 59.62
N SER A 485 24.97 41.49 59.03
CA SER A 485 26.39 41.50 59.40
C SER A 485 27.07 42.85 59.10
N LEU A 486 26.72 43.50 57.98
CA LEU A 486 27.20 44.85 57.64
C LEU A 486 26.66 45.92 58.61
N ALA A 487 25.46 45.74 59.18
CA ALA A 487 24.89 46.64 60.19
C ALA A 487 25.54 46.48 61.58
N GLN A 488 25.96 45.26 61.96
CA GLN A 488 26.52 44.93 63.28
C GLN A 488 28.06 45.07 63.37
N VAL A 489 28.66 45.89 62.51
CA VAL A 489 30.13 46.10 62.45
C VAL A 489 30.72 46.62 63.75
N ILE A 490 30.01 47.51 64.44
CA ILE A 490 30.35 47.94 65.80
C ILE A 490 29.51 47.10 66.76
N PRO A 491 30.13 46.28 67.61
CA PRO A 491 29.41 45.48 68.60
C PRO A 491 28.52 46.30 69.53
N GLU A 492 27.40 45.73 69.98
CA GLU A 492 26.51 46.38 70.94
C GLU A 492 27.20 46.84 72.26
N PRO A 493 28.20 46.12 72.80
CA PRO A 493 28.98 46.60 73.96
C PRO A 493 29.77 47.89 73.69
N THR A 494 30.33 48.09 72.49
CA THR A 494 31.05 49.33 72.17
C THR A 494 30.11 50.50 71.95
N LEU A 495 28.90 50.27 71.40
CA LEU A 495 27.85 51.31 71.36
C LEU A 495 27.43 51.76 72.77
N LYS A 496 27.21 50.81 73.69
CA LYS A 496 26.89 51.14 75.10
C LYS A 496 28.03 51.89 75.80
N LEU A 497 29.28 51.58 75.45
CA LEU A 497 30.45 52.32 75.93
C LEU A 497 30.45 53.77 75.40
N TRP A 498 30.10 53.98 74.13
CA TRP A 498 29.98 55.32 73.54
C TRP A 498 28.86 56.13 74.18
N ASP A 499 27.68 55.54 74.42
CA ASP A 499 26.56 56.23 75.09
C ASP A 499 26.95 56.67 76.51
N ALA A 500 27.56 55.78 77.29
CA ALA A 500 28.06 56.09 78.63
C ALA A 500 29.16 57.17 78.61
N LEU A 501 30.07 57.11 77.63
CA LEU A 501 31.11 58.12 77.43
C LEU A 501 30.50 59.48 77.06
N ALA A 502 29.47 59.52 76.21
CA ALA A 502 28.80 60.76 75.81
C ALA A 502 28.11 61.44 77.01
N VAL A 503 27.42 60.67 77.86
CA VAL A 503 26.84 61.20 79.11
C VAL A 503 27.93 61.71 80.05
N ALA A 504 29.00 60.95 80.27
CA ALA A 504 30.10 61.35 81.15
C ALA A 504 30.84 62.61 80.63
N LEU A 505 31.03 62.74 79.32
CA LEU A 505 31.62 63.93 78.69
C LEU A 505 30.69 65.14 78.79
N GLN A 506 29.37 64.95 78.70
CA GLN A 506 28.39 66.03 78.89
C GLN A 506 28.38 66.53 80.34
N GLU A 507 28.37 65.64 81.33
CA GLU A 507 28.51 66.00 82.74
C GLU A 507 29.85 66.71 83.03
N TYR A 508 30.95 66.21 82.45
CA TYR A 508 32.26 66.84 82.56
C TYR A 508 32.29 68.23 81.91
N TYR A 509 31.64 68.42 80.76
CA TYR A 509 31.48 69.72 80.11
C TYR A 509 30.68 70.70 80.98
N GLU A 510 29.59 70.26 81.62
CA GLU A 510 28.86 71.09 82.58
C GLU A 510 29.73 71.50 83.77
N VAL A 511 30.52 70.57 84.34
CA VAL A 511 31.46 70.86 85.43
C VAL A 511 32.53 71.85 84.99
N LEU A 512 33.06 71.73 83.76
CA LEU A 512 33.98 72.70 83.18
C LEU A 512 33.33 74.07 82.96
N GLY A 513 32.07 74.11 82.51
CA GLY A 513 31.29 75.35 82.36
C GLY A 513 31.09 76.06 83.69
N ARG A 514 30.63 75.34 84.72
CA ARG A 514 30.49 75.86 86.10
C ARG A 514 31.85 76.29 86.68
N ARG A 515 32.93 75.57 86.37
CA ARG A 515 34.29 75.98 86.76
C ARG A 515 34.72 77.27 86.06
N ALA A 516 34.36 77.45 84.79
CA ALA A 516 34.65 78.69 84.05
C ALA A 516 33.87 79.89 84.63
N THR A 517 32.59 79.75 84.96
CA THR A 517 31.82 80.82 85.62
C THR A 517 32.40 81.13 87.00
N LEU A 518 32.68 80.11 87.82
CA LEU A 518 33.33 80.29 89.13
C LEU A 518 34.70 80.96 89.02
N LEU A 519 35.50 80.68 87.97
CA LEU A 519 36.76 81.38 87.73
C LEU A 519 36.54 82.86 87.40
N THR A 520 35.51 83.20 86.61
CA THR A 520 35.16 84.60 86.36
C THR A 520 34.62 85.31 87.60
N GLU A 521 33.80 84.63 88.41
CA GLU A 521 33.29 85.16 89.69
C GLU A 521 34.43 85.39 90.68
N VAL A 522 35.38 84.46 90.80
CA VAL A 522 36.59 84.62 91.61
C VAL A 522 37.44 85.78 91.12
N ALA A 523 37.57 85.99 89.80
CA ALA A 523 38.29 87.15 89.26
C ALA A 523 37.58 88.48 89.60
N VAL A 524 36.25 88.54 89.50
CA VAL A 524 35.45 89.71 89.90
C VAL A 524 35.56 89.96 91.42
N LEU A 525 35.47 88.93 92.25
CA LEU A 525 35.63 89.03 93.70
C LEU A 525 37.06 89.45 94.09
N GLN A 526 38.09 89.00 93.36
CA GLN A 526 39.46 89.47 93.55
C GLN A 526 39.60 90.96 93.20
N GLN A 527 38.97 91.42 92.12
CA GLN A 527 38.92 92.84 91.77
C GLN A 527 38.19 93.67 92.84
N GLN A 528 37.00 93.23 93.27
CA GLN A 528 36.24 93.90 94.33
C GLN A 528 36.99 93.94 95.67
N ASN A 529 37.69 92.87 96.04
CA ASN A 529 38.54 92.88 97.23
C ASN A 529 39.74 93.84 97.08
N ALA A 530 40.33 93.96 95.89
CA ALA A 530 41.37 94.96 95.64
C ALA A 530 40.83 96.39 95.76
N GLU A 531 39.65 96.68 95.20
CA GLU A 531 38.96 97.96 95.33
C GLU A 531 38.57 98.27 96.79
N LEU A 532 38.11 97.29 97.55
CA LEU A 532 37.83 97.43 98.99
C LEU A 532 39.09 97.66 99.82
N CYS A 533 40.20 96.98 99.52
CA CYS A 533 41.49 97.25 100.17
C CYS A 533 41.95 98.69 99.92
N LEU A 534 41.83 99.18 98.68
CA LEU A 534 42.15 100.58 98.35
C LEU A 534 41.24 101.58 99.08
N LEU A 535 39.92 101.32 99.15
CA LEU A 535 38.99 102.14 99.93
C LEU A 535 39.30 102.11 101.44
N LEU A 536 39.80 100.99 101.97
CA LEU A 536 40.15 100.85 103.38
C LEU A 536 41.49 101.55 103.70
N GLU A 537 42.45 101.53 102.77
CA GLU A 537 43.64 102.38 102.82
C GLU A 537 43.28 103.88 102.72
N GLU A 538 42.31 104.26 101.88
CA GLU A 538 41.77 105.62 101.80
C GLU A 538 41.05 106.02 103.10
N TYR A 539 40.32 105.11 103.75
CA TYR A 539 39.67 105.37 105.05
C TYR A 539 40.67 105.50 106.21
N ILE A 540 41.70 104.67 106.22
CA ILE A 540 42.80 104.75 107.21
C ILE A 540 43.61 106.02 107.03
N SER A 541 43.86 106.45 105.79
CA SER A 541 44.62 107.67 105.47
C SER A 541 43.80 108.96 105.58
N SER A 542 42.46 108.92 105.48
CA SER A 542 41.57 110.08 105.68
C SER A 542 41.22 110.38 107.15
N GLY A 543 41.65 109.54 108.10
CA GLY A 543 42.12 110.01 109.41
C GLY A 543 41.06 110.48 110.42
N VAL A 544 40.13 109.60 110.82
CA VAL A 544 39.39 109.75 112.11
C VAL A 544 39.39 108.45 112.91
N SER A 545 40.53 108.13 113.57
CA SER A 545 40.56 107.39 114.85
C SER A 545 41.96 107.35 115.46
N ALA A 546 42.29 108.40 116.21
CA ALA A 546 43.40 108.39 117.17
C ALA A 546 42.86 108.57 118.60
N ALA A 547 42.02 107.62 119.07
CA ALA A 547 41.59 107.53 120.47
C ALA A 547 40.88 106.21 120.83
N SER A 548 41.64 105.13 121.09
CA SER A 548 41.40 104.14 122.17
C SER A 548 42.16 102.83 121.88
N SER A 549 42.95 102.40 122.86
CA SER A 549 43.77 101.18 122.81
C SER A 549 43.20 100.08 123.71
N SER A 550 43.77 98.86 123.60
CA SER A 550 43.44 97.60 124.33
C SER A 550 42.17 96.87 123.83
N LEU A 551 42.25 95.62 123.36
CA LEU A 551 42.57 94.40 124.12
C LEU A 551 43.08 93.23 123.23
N HIS A 552 43.93 92.37 123.81
CA HIS A 552 44.26 90.99 123.36
C HIS A 552 43.31 89.98 124.06
N PRO A 553 43.27 88.65 123.78
CA PRO A 553 44.19 87.80 122.98
C PRO A 553 43.48 87.26 121.71
N GLY A 554 43.70 86.06 121.11
CA GLY A 554 44.60 84.93 121.44
C GLY A 554 44.53 83.74 120.47
N ASP A 555 45.42 82.77 120.71
CA ASP A 555 45.51 81.35 120.31
C ASP A 555 45.32 80.84 118.85
N THR A 556 46.30 80.02 118.46
CA THR A 556 46.47 79.21 117.23
C THR A 556 46.11 77.73 117.57
N PRO A 557 46.40 76.65 116.78
CA PRO A 557 47.04 76.52 115.46
C PRO A 557 46.40 75.48 114.49
N VAL A 558 47.03 75.38 113.31
CA VAL A 558 46.89 74.31 112.29
C VAL A 558 47.46 72.95 112.77
N PRO A 559 46.87 71.83 112.34
CA PRO A 559 47.63 70.60 112.02
C PRO A 559 47.30 70.05 110.58
N PRO A 560 48.05 69.07 110.04
CA PRO A 560 48.59 69.22 108.68
C PRO A 560 48.18 68.14 107.65
N ARG A 561 48.72 68.30 106.43
CA ARG A 561 48.67 67.32 105.32
C ARG A 561 49.18 65.92 105.74
N ALA A 562 48.54 64.89 105.19
CA ALA A 562 49.16 63.61 104.83
C ALA A 562 48.90 63.32 103.34
N PRO A 563 49.81 62.65 102.61
CA PRO A 563 49.76 62.58 101.14
C PRO A 563 49.06 61.32 100.59
N ARG A 564 48.74 61.37 99.29
CA ARG A 564 48.58 60.21 98.40
C ARG A 564 49.92 59.93 97.71
#